data_AF-A0A2N2HYA5-F1
#
_entry.id   AF-A0A2N2HYA5-F1
#
_cell.length_a   1.000
_cell.length_b   1.000
_cell.length_c   1.000
_cell.angle_alpha   90.00
_cell.angle_beta   90.00
_cell.angle_gamma   90.00
#
_symmetry.space_group_name_H-M   'P 1'
#
loop_
_entity.id
_entity.type
_entity.pdbx_description
1 polymer ?
#
loop_
_entity_poly.entity_id
_entity_poly.type
_entity_poly.pdbx_seq_one_letter_code
_entity_poly.pdbx_strand_id
1 'polypeptide(L)'
;MKTIKLIIITICIAMLCACSSSDDNGGGTNLGVTAIGGTGSNGSGGTGGSFYVESDGAIKVLKSGSADASFTMPAESSYNFGDYGYTVSGAEEILLATDVPANYAGLYMISGDWSLYKADGTGSAGNPTAAYTVSGLSVPLGATLTINADNNYYGGSDLGAYLEFDNDIVIDGTLKTGAGYNYIYLYNANSYSNNIVVTGTVTTSGENYGWVEFDAGRHFYNSGTIDASGGDNATGSGYQSYGIYIYAYTGSVYSKGTIRANNGNGGNGAGGGQDQNYDYIYLYGGYNENSSVDPINGGSVIVSGTIEAKGGNAGGATGGDGGGWGYSYFVTYGGDMIVNASLNFSGGNASGSGYTGGEPYGADFYCYGESYRRVGVCQISGSFNVNGGNGEAGGNAGYVEVYSSYSGSSDYNYLGQAPDVELLGFSDINLSGGNGTTQGGNASDWSYELYTYAPYSEYYSEYLPAYPIISEANVTAKGGNASASGGIGGTGGYVELATDYDYNYGTSITTITQSGTIDNSGGNATASGGTGGNSYDIYLGSGNGGYCWNVTSTGKLTSKGGNASASGGIGGTGGYISLYSDEVDTVYTLTNLSVTAGTGTTAGSSGSAWVDGAQMLP
;
A
#
# COMPACT_ATOMS: atom_id res chain seq x y z
N MET A 1 83.12 11.68 -1.78
CA MET A 1 83.89 12.23 -0.65
C MET A 1 82.93 12.77 0.40
N LYS A 2 83.16 12.37 1.66
CA LYS A 2 82.67 12.95 2.93
C LYS A 2 81.17 12.91 3.24
N THR A 3 80.84 11.83 3.95
CA THR A 3 79.89 11.70 5.06
C THR A 3 79.93 12.87 6.04
N ILE A 4 78.76 13.34 6.50
CA ILE A 4 78.53 13.87 7.85
C ILE A 4 77.14 13.39 8.32
N LYS A 5 77.12 12.61 9.41
CA LYS A 5 75.96 12.37 10.29
C LYS A 5 75.82 13.58 11.22
N LEU A 6 74.63 13.85 11.79
CA LEU A 6 74.35 13.78 13.25
C LEU A 6 73.11 14.63 13.69
N ILE A 7 72.14 13.92 14.32
CA ILE A 7 71.30 14.23 15.52
C ILE A 7 70.22 15.35 15.53
N ILE A 8 68.97 14.87 15.71
CA ILE A 8 67.90 15.18 16.70
C ILE A 8 67.72 16.64 17.17
N ILE A 9 66.48 17.15 17.08
CA ILE A 9 65.73 17.82 18.17
C ILE A 9 64.21 17.70 17.88
N THR A 10 63.50 17.07 18.82
CA THR A 10 62.05 17.20 19.06
C THR A 10 61.82 18.47 19.86
N ILE A 11 60.82 19.29 19.52
CA ILE A 11 59.87 19.96 20.44
C ILE A 11 58.93 20.89 19.66
N CYS A 12 57.68 20.89 20.15
CA CYS A 12 56.44 21.47 19.68
C CYS A 12 56.35 23.01 19.63
N ILE A 13 55.21 23.45 19.07
CA ILE A 13 54.49 24.74 19.21
C ILE A 13 55.02 25.86 18.31
N ALA A 14 54.24 26.26 17.29
CA ALA A 14 53.39 27.46 17.36
C ALA A 14 52.80 27.86 16.00
N MET A 15 51.59 28.41 16.08
CA MET A 15 51.06 29.54 15.28
C MET A 15 50.49 29.30 13.88
N LEU A 16 49.16 29.47 13.86
CA LEU A 16 48.43 30.43 13.00
C LEU A 16 49.26 31.05 11.87
N CYS A 17 48.81 30.82 10.64
CA CYS A 17 48.83 31.85 9.60
C CYS A 17 47.48 31.89 8.90
N ALA A 18 46.84 33.05 9.03
CA ALA A 18 45.71 33.48 8.23
C ALA A 18 46.15 33.78 6.80
N CYS A 19 45.30 33.45 5.83
CA CYS A 19 45.08 34.03 4.49
C CYS A 19 44.46 32.91 3.63
N SER A 20 43.44 33.11 2.81
CA SER A 20 42.79 34.32 2.32
C SER A 20 41.50 33.93 1.60
N SER A 21 40.56 34.86 1.60
CA SER A 21 39.37 34.95 0.76
C SER A 21 39.60 34.61 -0.73
N SER A 22 38.72 33.78 -1.28
CA SER A 22 38.24 33.93 -2.66
C SER A 22 36.90 33.21 -2.80
N ASP A 23 35.91 33.97 -3.24
CA ASP A 23 34.57 33.56 -3.64
C ASP A 23 34.59 32.37 -4.61
N ASP A 24 33.73 31.38 -4.38
CA ASP A 24 33.13 30.57 -5.45
C ASP A 24 31.64 30.36 -5.12
N ASN A 25 30.83 31.27 -5.65
CA ASN A 25 29.40 31.12 -5.82
C ASN A 25 29.17 30.36 -7.14
N GLY A 26 28.61 29.16 -7.11
CA GLY A 26 28.10 28.52 -8.32
C GLY A 26 27.81 27.02 -8.23
N GLY A 27 26.53 26.66 -8.11
CA GLY A 27 25.97 25.44 -8.71
C GLY A 27 25.95 24.18 -7.84
N GLY A 28 24.78 23.91 -7.25
CA GLY A 28 24.25 22.61 -6.79
C GLY A 28 25.24 21.48 -6.52
N THR A 29 25.64 21.32 -5.26
CA THR A 29 26.43 20.17 -4.84
C THR A 29 25.54 19.00 -4.46
N ASN A 30 25.58 17.97 -5.31
CA ASN A 30 25.42 16.59 -4.91
C ASN A 30 26.16 16.33 -3.58
N LEU A 31 25.48 15.78 -2.57
CA LEU A 31 26.16 15.11 -1.45
C LEU A 31 26.86 13.86 -2.01
N GLY A 32 28.12 14.03 -2.36
CA GLY A 32 29.07 12.95 -2.59
C GLY A 32 30.11 13.00 -1.49
N VAL A 33 30.09 12.05 -0.56
CA VAL A 33 31.19 11.86 0.38
C VAL A 33 32.36 11.32 -0.43
N THR A 34 33.24 12.21 -0.90
CA THR A 34 34.44 11.81 -1.64
C THR A 34 35.65 11.97 -0.74
N ALA A 35 36.13 10.85 -0.18
CA ALA A 35 37.43 10.82 0.48
C ALA A 35 38.53 10.80 -0.59
N ILE A 36 38.91 11.97 -1.11
CA ILE A 36 39.97 12.08 -2.12
C ILE A 36 41.32 12.02 -1.39
N GLY A 37 42.05 10.93 -1.59
CA GLY A 37 43.48 10.86 -1.27
C GLY A 37 44.26 11.87 -2.11
N GLY A 38 45.13 12.66 -1.48
CA GLY A 38 45.84 13.76 -2.16
C GLY A 38 46.68 13.32 -3.37
N THR A 39 46.80 14.21 -4.37
CA THR A 39 47.62 14.02 -5.58
C THR A 39 49.11 14.23 -5.29
N GLY A 40 49.76 13.19 -4.75
CA GLY A 40 51.22 13.19 -4.57
C GLY A 40 51.98 12.98 -5.89
N SER A 41 52.90 13.88 -6.23
CA SER A 41 53.70 13.86 -7.48
C SER A 41 54.77 12.75 -7.57
N ASN A 42 54.89 11.87 -6.56
CA ASN A 42 55.91 10.81 -6.48
C ASN A 42 55.32 9.37 -6.38
N GLY A 43 54.09 9.14 -6.84
CA GLY A 43 53.58 7.78 -7.04
C GLY A 43 53.02 7.06 -5.81
N SER A 44 52.77 7.77 -4.70
CA SER A 44 51.93 7.26 -3.61
C SER A 44 50.89 8.31 -3.23
N GLY A 45 49.72 8.25 -3.86
CA GLY A 45 48.54 8.97 -3.36
C GLY A 45 48.23 8.47 -1.96
N GLY A 46 47.98 9.38 -1.02
CA GLY A 46 47.64 9.01 0.36
C GLY A 46 46.36 8.16 0.41
N THR A 47 46.26 7.28 1.41
CA THR A 47 45.01 6.57 1.72
C THR A 47 43.92 7.61 1.99
N GLY A 48 42.86 7.64 1.17
CA GLY A 48 41.68 8.46 1.45
C GLY A 48 41.24 8.24 2.91
N GLY A 49 40.86 9.32 3.60
CA GLY A 49 40.42 9.23 4.99
C GLY A 49 39.18 8.36 5.15
N SER A 50 38.99 7.79 6.34
CA SER A 50 37.77 7.06 6.70
C SER A 50 36.65 8.05 7.06
N PHE A 51 35.44 7.78 6.58
CA PHE A 51 34.22 8.32 7.15
C PHE A 51 33.75 7.36 8.25
N TYR A 52 33.59 7.86 9.47
CA TYR A 52 33.18 7.07 10.63
C TYR A 52 32.05 7.80 11.33
N VAL A 53 30.94 7.09 11.58
CA VAL A 53 29.79 7.61 12.33
C VAL A 53 29.42 6.55 13.35
N GLU A 54 29.25 6.97 14.60
CA GLU A 54 28.85 6.14 15.73
C GLU A 54 27.80 6.90 16.53
N SER A 55 26.74 6.21 16.93
CA SER A 55 25.62 6.78 17.69
C SER A 55 24.99 5.68 18.54
N ASP A 56 24.53 6.06 19.74
CA ASP A 56 23.73 5.22 20.64
C ASP A 56 22.20 5.33 20.31
N GLY A 57 21.84 5.98 19.20
CA GLY A 57 20.51 6.13 18.58
C GLY A 57 20.58 6.20 17.04
N ALA A 58 19.48 6.47 16.32
CA ALA A 58 19.44 6.34 14.85
C ALA A 58 20.36 7.34 14.09
N ILE A 59 21.12 6.83 13.12
CA ILE A 59 21.85 7.61 12.09
C ILE A 59 21.26 7.27 10.72
N LYS A 60 20.87 8.27 9.92
CA LYS A 60 20.33 8.10 8.55
C LYS A 60 21.15 8.93 7.55
N VAL A 61 21.59 8.31 6.45
CA VAL A 61 22.21 9.01 5.31
C VAL A 61 21.71 8.39 4.01
N LEU A 62 20.83 9.08 3.27
CA LEU A 62 20.29 8.65 1.98
C LEU A 62 20.34 9.77 0.93
N LYS A 63 20.40 9.34 -0.33
CA LYS A 63 20.23 10.17 -1.54
C LYS A 63 19.60 9.36 -2.70
N SER A 64 19.76 8.04 -2.64
CA SER A 64 19.04 6.98 -3.35
C SER A 64 19.50 5.66 -2.71
N GLY A 65 18.64 4.65 -2.64
CA GLY A 65 18.94 3.31 -2.14
C GLY A 65 17.68 2.45 -2.09
N SER A 66 17.80 1.14 -2.26
CA SER A 66 16.72 0.23 -1.87
C SER A 66 16.70 0.15 -0.35
N ALA A 67 15.57 0.43 0.29
CA ALA A 67 15.39 -0.03 1.66
C ALA A 67 15.50 -1.56 1.62
N ASP A 68 16.41 -2.14 2.41
CA ASP A 68 16.43 -3.58 2.60
C ASP A 68 15.24 -3.94 3.50
N ALA A 69 14.07 -4.03 2.87
CA ALA A 69 12.89 -4.63 3.47
C ALA A 69 12.79 -6.12 3.11
N SER A 70 13.92 -6.74 2.73
CA SER A 70 13.99 -8.18 2.81
C SER A 70 13.87 -8.56 4.28
N PHE A 71 12.89 -9.39 4.56
CA PHE A 71 12.73 -9.96 5.88
C PHE A 71 12.82 -11.48 5.73
N THR A 72 13.39 -12.10 6.74
CA THR A 72 13.32 -13.56 6.84
C THR A 72 12.01 -13.86 7.53
N MET A 73 11.15 -14.66 6.90
CA MET A 73 9.98 -15.22 7.58
C MET A 73 10.46 -15.84 8.88
N PRO A 74 9.87 -15.48 10.04
CA PRO A 74 10.18 -16.14 11.30
C PRO A 74 10.19 -17.66 11.10
N ALA A 75 11.29 -18.30 11.46
CA ALA A 75 11.39 -19.74 11.36
C ALA A 75 10.49 -20.37 12.42
N GLU A 76 9.36 -20.93 12.01
CA GLU A 76 8.54 -21.74 12.91
C GLU A 76 9.27 -23.04 13.23
N SER A 77 9.45 -23.33 14.52
CA SER A 77 10.22 -24.50 14.96
C SER A 77 9.49 -25.83 14.71
N SER A 78 8.17 -25.79 14.58
CA SER A 78 7.30 -26.91 14.25
C SER A 78 5.86 -26.44 14.10
N TYR A 79 5.11 -27.01 13.16
CA TYR A 79 3.65 -26.82 13.09
C TYR A 79 2.94 -27.83 14.00
N ASN A 80 1.92 -27.38 14.72
CA ASN A 80 1.02 -28.22 15.50
C ASN A 80 -0.28 -28.41 14.71
N PHE A 81 -0.59 -29.65 14.33
CA PHE A 81 -1.86 -29.98 13.64
C PHE A 81 -2.92 -30.59 14.59
N GLY A 82 -2.60 -30.73 15.88
CA GLY A 82 -3.43 -31.40 16.88
C GLY A 82 -3.48 -32.93 16.71
N ASP A 83 -4.24 -33.60 17.57
CA ASP A 83 -4.37 -35.07 17.61
C ASP A 83 -5.04 -35.64 16.35
N TYR A 84 -5.83 -34.83 15.65
CA TYR A 84 -6.57 -35.19 14.43
C TYR A 84 -6.15 -34.34 13.23
N GLY A 85 -4.87 -33.96 13.16
CA GLY A 85 -4.30 -33.28 12.00
C GLY A 85 -4.42 -34.12 10.73
N TYR A 86 -4.78 -33.49 9.61
CA TYR A 86 -4.91 -34.16 8.32
C TYR A 86 -3.87 -33.66 7.31
N THR A 87 -3.27 -34.60 6.56
CA THR A 87 -2.35 -34.29 5.46
C THR A 87 -2.92 -34.81 4.14
N VAL A 88 -3.10 -33.92 3.16
CA VAL A 88 -3.64 -34.25 1.85
C VAL A 88 -2.64 -35.07 1.04
N SER A 89 -3.09 -36.18 0.45
CA SER A 89 -2.26 -37.18 -0.20
C SER A 89 -2.48 -37.24 -1.73
N GLY A 90 -2.12 -36.17 -2.43
CA GLY A 90 -2.32 -36.04 -3.88
C GLY A 90 -3.52 -35.14 -4.20
N ALA A 91 -4.38 -35.54 -5.13
CA ALA A 91 -5.58 -34.79 -5.48
C ALA A 91 -6.79 -35.33 -4.71
N GLU A 92 -7.34 -34.52 -3.82
CA GLU A 92 -8.53 -34.85 -3.02
C GLU A 92 -9.62 -33.80 -3.22
N GLU A 93 -10.88 -34.23 -3.11
CA GLU A 93 -12.05 -33.35 -3.16
C GLU A 93 -12.84 -33.49 -1.86
N ILE A 94 -13.37 -32.38 -1.36
CA ILE A 94 -14.25 -32.36 -0.19
C ILE A 94 -15.68 -32.64 -0.66
N LEU A 95 -16.29 -33.70 -0.12
CA LEU A 95 -17.70 -34.00 -0.33
C LEU A 95 -18.59 -33.16 0.59
N LEU A 96 -19.58 -32.45 0.05
CA LEU A 96 -20.67 -31.92 0.87
C LEU A 96 -21.71 -33.01 1.12
N ALA A 97 -21.96 -33.32 2.39
CA ALA A 97 -22.94 -34.30 2.81
C ALA A 97 -24.03 -33.64 3.68
N THR A 98 -25.25 -34.17 3.64
CA THR A 98 -26.33 -33.72 4.55
C THR A 98 -26.27 -34.40 5.92
N ASP A 99 -25.50 -35.47 6.03
CA ASP A 99 -25.25 -36.28 7.23
C ASP A 99 -23.93 -37.05 7.02
N VAL A 100 -23.42 -37.76 8.02
CA VAL A 100 -22.20 -38.57 7.94
C VAL A 100 -22.32 -39.61 6.80
N PRO A 101 -21.47 -39.54 5.74
CA PRO A 101 -21.59 -40.40 4.59
C PRO A 101 -21.16 -41.84 4.90
N ALA A 102 -22.06 -42.80 4.72
CA ALA A 102 -21.76 -44.22 4.91
C ALA A 102 -20.79 -44.75 3.83
N ASN A 103 -19.78 -45.51 4.22
CA ASN A 103 -18.77 -46.12 3.34
C ASN A 103 -17.94 -45.12 2.49
N TYR A 104 -17.85 -43.86 2.90
CA TYR A 104 -16.95 -42.90 2.28
C TYR A 104 -15.59 -42.91 2.97
N ALA A 105 -14.50 -42.76 2.21
CA ALA A 105 -13.13 -42.82 2.73
C ALA A 105 -12.36 -41.50 2.50
N GLY A 106 -13.05 -40.42 2.12
CA GLY A 106 -12.46 -39.12 1.82
C GLY A 106 -12.73 -38.07 2.90
N LEU A 107 -12.36 -36.84 2.58
CA LEU A 107 -12.74 -35.64 3.33
C LEU A 107 -14.17 -35.24 2.97
N TYR A 108 -14.94 -34.83 3.98
CA TYR A 108 -16.29 -34.34 3.77
C TYR A 108 -16.64 -33.23 4.77
N MET A 109 -17.69 -32.48 4.44
CA MET A 109 -18.33 -31.50 5.31
C MET A 109 -19.81 -31.85 5.47
N ILE A 110 -20.41 -31.43 6.58
CA ILE A 110 -21.85 -31.54 6.81
C ILE A 110 -22.50 -30.20 6.49
N SER A 111 -23.60 -30.21 5.74
CA SER A 111 -24.37 -29.01 5.42
C SER A 111 -24.88 -28.31 6.70
N GLY A 112 -24.61 -27.01 6.84
CA GLY A 112 -24.84 -26.21 8.04
C GLY A 112 -23.75 -26.27 9.12
N ASP A 113 -22.59 -26.87 8.84
CA ASP A 113 -21.45 -27.01 9.77
C ASP A 113 -20.17 -26.31 9.24
N TRP A 114 -19.21 -26.00 10.09
CA TRP A 114 -17.92 -25.37 9.73
C TRP A 114 -16.76 -26.37 9.78
N SER A 115 -16.99 -27.53 10.38
CA SER A 115 -15.97 -28.55 10.57
C SER A 115 -15.66 -29.32 9.29
N LEU A 116 -14.37 -29.54 9.04
CA LEU A 116 -13.89 -30.55 8.09
C LEU A 116 -13.81 -31.91 8.80
N TYR A 117 -14.34 -32.95 8.17
CA TYR A 117 -14.34 -34.30 8.72
C TYR A 117 -13.55 -35.26 7.85
N LYS A 118 -12.89 -36.23 8.49
CA LYS A 118 -12.35 -37.42 7.84
C LYS A 118 -13.20 -38.63 8.21
N ALA A 119 -13.77 -39.29 7.20
CA ALA A 119 -14.46 -40.55 7.41
C ALA A 119 -13.45 -41.68 7.71
N ASP A 120 -13.73 -42.49 8.73
CA ASP A 120 -12.90 -43.64 9.12
C ASP A 120 -13.22 -44.93 8.34
N GLY A 121 -14.23 -44.88 7.46
CA GLY A 121 -14.70 -46.00 6.67
C GLY A 121 -15.48 -47.08 7.44
N THR A 122 -15.79 -46.87 8.73
CA THR A 122 -16.53 -47.85 9.57
C THR A 122 -17.95 -47.41 9.93
N GLY A 123 -18.32 -46.16 9.59
CA GLY A 123 -19.66 -45.62 9.80
C GLY A 123 -20.76 -46.48 9.19
N SER A 124 -21.68 -46.97 10.03
CA SER A 124 -22.96 -47.56 9.62
C SER A 124 -24.04 -46.48 9.64
N ALA A 125 -24.98 -46.51 8.69
CA ALA A 125 -26.06 -45.52 8.60
C ALA A 125 -26.81 -45.42 9.93
N GLY A 126 -26.73 -44.26 10.61
CA GLY A 126 -27.37 -44.00 11.91
C GLY A 126 -26.46 -44.06 13.14
N ASN A 127 -25.16 -44.33 13.01
CA ASN A 127 -24.19 -44.17 14.10
C ASN A 127 -23.01 -43.27 13.67
N PRO A 128 -23.11 -41.94 13.85
CA PRO A 128 -22.16 -40.94 13.36
C PRO A 128 -20.81 -40.92 14.12
N THR A 129 -20.55 -41.86 15.03
CA THR A 129 -19.48 -41.77 16.05
C THR A 129 -18.06 -42.03 15.55
N ALA A 130 -17.87 -42.21 14.25
CA ALA A 130 -16.59 -42.67 13.70
C ALA A 130 -15.94 -41.65 12.75
N ALA A 131 -16.44 -40.40 12.74
CA ALA A 131 -15.78 -39.29 12.09
C ALA A 131 -15.00 -38.49 13.11
N TYR A 132 -13.78 -38.09 12.73
CA TYR A 132 -13.00 -37.16 13.53
C TYR A 132 -13.00 -35.80 12.83
N THR A 133 -13.28 -34.76 13.61
CA THR A 133 -13.09 -33.37 13.18
C THR A 133 -11.59 -33.16 12.94
N VAL A 134 -11.25 -32.69 11.75
CA VAL A 134 -9.88 -32.40 11.37
C VAL A 134 -9.42 -31.18 12.17
N SER A 135 -8.48 -31.38 13.08
CA SER A 135 -8.07 -30.34 14.02
C SER A 135 -7.04 -29.36 13.44
N GLY A 136 -6.38 -29.72 12.34
CA GLY A 136 -5.40 -28.92 11.61
C GLY A 136 -5.14 -29.51 10.23
N LEU A 137 -4.63 -28.71 9.30
CA LEU A 137 -4.55 -29.10 7.88
C LEU A 137 -3.14 -28.88 7.32
N SER A 138 -2.63 -29.89 6.61
CA SER A 138 -1.44 -29.79 5.76
C SER A 138 -1.79 -30.17 4.33
N VAL A 139 -1.50 -29.29 3.38
CA VAL A 139 -1.55 -29.54 1.93
C VAL A 139 -0.11 -29.49 1.41
N PRO A 140 0.62 -30.61 1.32
CA PRO A 140 2.02 -30.61 0.91
C PRO A 140 2.24 -30.20 -0.54
N LEU A 141 3.47 -29.81 -0.89
CA LEU A 141 3.86 -29.53 -2.26
C LEU A 141 3.49 -30.69 -3.21
N GLY A 142 2.80 -30.37 -4.30
CA GLY A 142 2.32 -31.34 -5.29
C GLY A 142 0.98 -32.00 -4.95
N ALA A 143 0.43 -31.78 -3.75
CA ALA A 143 -0.95 -32.14 -3.42
C ALA A 143 -1.93 -31.03 -3.85
N THR A 144 -3.20 -31.39 -4.05
CA THR A 144 -4.30 -30.47 -4.35
C THR A 144 -5.52 -30.85 -3.54
N LEU A 145 -6.06 -29.92 -2.77
CA LEU A 145 -7.36 -30.03 -2.12
C LEU A 145 -8.37 -29.15 -2.86
N THR A 146 -9.44 -29.75 -3.37
CA THR A 146 -10.53 -29.04 -4.05
C THR A 146 -11.78 -29.00 -3.19
N ILE A 147 -12.29 -27.80 -2.94
CA ILE A 147 -13.52 -27.54 -2.21
C ILE A 147 -14.68 -27.52 -3.22
N ASN A 148 -15.43 -28.63 -3.28
CA ASN A 148 -16.64 -28.77 -4.10
C ASN A 148 -17.91 -28.73 -3.22
N ALA A 149 -17.88 -27.96 -2.14
CA ALA A 149 -18.91 -27.94 -1.12
C ALA A 149 -19.44 -26.51 -0.95
N ASP A 150 -20.76 -26.36 -1.08
CA ASP A 150 -21.46 -25.13 -0.68
C ASP A 150 -22.10 -25.40 0.67
N ASN A 151 -21.47 -24.88 1.72
CA ASN A 151 -21.97 -25.08 3.06
C ASN A 151 -22.92 -23.98 3.56
N ASN A 152 -23.22 -23.00 2.72
CA ASN A 152 -24.23 -21.95 2.86
C ASN A 152 -24.83 -21.70 4.27
N TYR A 153 -23.96 -21.47 5.25
CA TYR A 153 -24.38 -21.43 6.66
C TYR A 153 -25.26 -20.22 6.95
N TYR A 154 -25.03 -19.11 6.24
CA TYR A 154 -25.78 -17.88 6.40
C TYR A 154 -27.10 -17.84 5.61
N GLY A 155 -27.48 -18.93 4.93
CA GLY A 155 -28.66 -18.96 4.06
C GLY A 155 -28.61 -17.93 2.93
N GLY A 156 -27.40 -17.47 2.59
CA GLY A 156 -27.13 -16.55 1.49
C GLY A 156 -27.20 -17.27 0.15
N SER A 157 -26.94 -16.57 -0.95
CA SER A 157 -26.77 -17.19 -2.27
C SER A 157 -25.31 -17.57 -2.55
N ASP A 158 -24.42 -17.37 -1.57
CA ASP A 158 -22.98 -17.38 -1.79
C ASP A 158 -22.44 -18.81 -1.68
N LEU A 159 -21.99 -19.34 -2.82
CA LEU A 159 -21.53 -20.72 -2.98
C LEU A 159 -20.10 -20.85 -2.45
N GLY A 160 -19.93 -21.39 -1.25
CA GLY A 160 -18.64 -21.40 -0.55
C GLY A 160 -18.49 -22.42 0.58
N ALA A 161 -17.25 -22.67 0.99
CA ALA A 161 -16.97 -23.43 2.21
C ALA A 161 -16.26 -22.59 3.26
N TYR A 162 -16.81 -22.67 4.47
CA TYR A 162 -16.19 -22.23 5.70
C TYR A 162 -15.52 -23.45 6.35
N LEU A 163 -14.22 -23.39 6.58
CA LEU A 163 -13.44 -24.46 7.20
C LEU A 163 -12.82 -23.96 8.50
N GLU A 164 -13.32 -24.47 9.62
CA GLU A 164 -12.81 -24.19 10.96
C GLU A 164 -11.78 -25.23 11.41
N PHE A 165 -10.67 -24.75 11.97
CA PHE A 165 -9.61 -25.58 12.53
C PHE A 165 -9.17 -25.07 13.91
N ASP A 166 -8.84 -25.98 14.81
CA ASP A 166 -8.35 -25.68 16.16
C ASP A 166 -6.83 -25.52 16.25
N ASN A 167 -6.10 -25.80 15.18
CA ASN A 167 -4.63 -25.83 15.12
C ASN A 167 -4.12 -25.28 13.77
N ASP A 168 -2.81 -25.41 13.51
CA ASP A 168 -2.17 -24.79 12.35
C ASP A 168 -2.71 -25.29 11.01
N ILE A 169 -2.68 -24.39 10.03
CA ILE A 169 -3.01 -24.67 8.62
C ILE A 169 -1.78 -24.36 7.78
N VAL A 170 -1.31 -25.33 6.99
CA VAL A 170 -0.12 -25.21 6.14
C VAL A 170 -0.46 -25.64 4.72
N ILE A 171 -0.32 -24.72 3.76
CA ILE A 171 -0.65 -24.91 2.35
C ILE A 171 0.62 -24.69 1.51
N ASP A 172 1.34 -25.77 1.25
CA ASP A 172 2.52 -25.80 0.36
C ASP A 172 2.17 -26.25 -1.07
N GLY A 173 1.05 -26.98 -1.22
CA GLY A 173 0.47 -27.42 -2.48
C GLY A 173 -0.57 -26.46 -3.02
N THR A 174 -1.70 -27.00 -3.50
CA THR A 174 -2.82 -26.19 -4.00
C THR A 174 -4.08 -26.42 -3.19
N LEU A 175 -4.64 -25.36 -2.61
CA LEU A 175 -6.01 -25.33 -2.12
C LEU A 175 -6.84 -24.53 -3.13
N LYS A 176 -7.98 -25.08 -3.58
CA LYS A 176 -8.83 -24.36 -4.52
C LYS A 176 -10.30 -24.70 -4.38
N THR A 177 -11.17 -23.87 -4.96
CA THR A 177 -12.58 -24.22 -5.15
C THR A 177 -12.81 -25.01 -6.44
N GLY A 178 -13.91 -25.75 -6.48
CA GLY A 178 -14.45 -26.36 -7.69
C GLY A 178 -15.12 -25.37 -8.63
N ALA A 179 -15.42 -25.84 -9.85
CA ALA A 179 -16.25 -25.11 -10.80
C ALA A 179 -17.59 -24.69 -10.14
N GLY A 180 -17.96 -23.43 -10.32
CA GLY A 180 -19.17 -22.85 -9.72
C GLY A 180 -19.06 -22.36 -8.26
N TYR A 181 -17.97 -22.66 -7.55
CA TYR A 181 -17.76 -22.24 -6.16
C TYR A 181 -16.75 -21.09 -6.06
N ASN A 182 -17.02 -20.17 -5.15
CA ASN A 182 -16.51 -18.80 -5.21
C ASN A 182 -15.76 -18.37 -3.95
N TYR A 183 -15.88 -19.13 -2.87
CA TYR A 183 -15.46 -18.68 -1.55
C TYR A 183 -14.68 -19.75 -0.79
N ILE A 184 -13.53 -19.34 -0.26
CA ILE A 184 -12.70 -20.11 0.68
C ILE A 184 -12.56 -19.27 1.95
N TYR A 185 -13.07 -19.77 3.08
CA TYR A 185 -12.79 -19.18 4.38
C TYR A 185 -12.10 -20.22 5.26
N LEU A 186 -10.87 -19.93 5.66
CA LEU A 186 -10.13 -20.70 6.65
C LEU A 186 -10.13 -19.95 7.98
N TYR A 187 -10.88 -20.48 8.94
CA TYR A 187 -11.00 -19.91 10.28
C TYR A 187 -10.21 -20.72 11.29
N ASN A 188 -9.44 -20.03 12.12
CA ASN A 188 -8.78 -20.65 13.25
C ASN A 188 -9.49 -20.31 14.56
N ALA A 189 -10.19 -21.29 15.12
CA ALA A 189 -11.05 -21.11 16.29
C ALA A 189 -10.32 -20.64 17.55
N ASN A 190 -9.04 -21.00 17.66
CA ASN A 190 -8.21 -20.61 18.79
C ASN A 190 -7.36 -19.40 18.41
N SER A 191 -7.86 -18.22 18.78
CA SER A 191 -7.30 -16.90 18.45
C SER A 191 -5.90 -16.60 19.00
N TYR A 192 -5.14 -17.57 19.53
CA TYR A 192 -3.91 -17.28 20.30
C TYR A 192 -2.65 -18.00 19.84
N SER A 193 -2.75 -19.23 19.35
CA SER A 193 -1.55 -20.07 19.16
C SER A 193 -1.26 -20.42 17.72
N ASN A 194 -2.24 -20.26 16.84
CA ASN A 194 -2.23 -21.00 15.60
C ASN A 194 -1.93 -20.11 14.41
N ASN A 195 -1.11 -20.65 13.53
CA ASN A 195 -0.64 -19.98 12.34
C ASN A 195 -1.37 -20.49 11.10
N ILE A 196 -1.52 -19.61 10.12
CA ILE A 196 -1.87 -20.00 8.76
C ILE A 196 -0.67 -19.70 7.87
N VAL A 197 -0.19 -20.71 7.15
CA VAL A 197 0.99 -20.64 6.30
C VAL A 197 0.62 -21.02 4.88
N VAL A 198 0.90 -20.13 3.93
CA VAL A 198 0.70 -20.33 2.50
C VAL A 198 2.06 -20.18 1.80
N THR A 199 2.64 -21.29 1.35
CA THR A 199 3.83 -21.28 0.48
C THR A 199 3.51 -21.76 -0.94
N GLY A 200 2.37 -22.44 -1.11
CA GLY A 200 1.84 -22.92 -2.38
C GLY A 200 0.84 -21.98 -3.04
N THR A 201 -0.34 -22.47 -3.39
CA THR A 201 -1.40 -21.70 -4.07
C THR A 201 -2.74 -21.87 -3.38
N VAL A 202 -3.40 -20.76 -3.07
CA VAL A 202 -4.82 -20.73 -2.71
C VAL A 202 -5.55 -19.98 -3.82
N THR A 203 -6.51 -20.62 -4.50
CA THR A 203 -7.21 -19.99 -5.64
C THR A 203 -8.70 -20.34 -5.68
N THR A 204 -9.54 -19.38 -6.04
CA THR A 204 -10.91 -19.69 -6.44
C THR A 204 -10.95 -20.18 -7.90
N SER A 205 -12.08 -20.74 -8.33
CA SER A 205 -12.25 -21.36 -9.64
C SER A 205 -12.14 -20.40 -10.82
N GLY A 206 -12.31 -19.09 -10.58
CA GLY A 206 -12.26 -18.07 -11.61
C GLY A 206 -13.36 -18.22 -12.67
N GLU A 207 -14.45 -18.94 -12.40
CA GLU A 207 -15.61 -19.04 -13.30
C GLU A 207 -16.73 -18.07 -12.92
N ASN A 208 -16.68 -17.55 -11.70
CA ASN A 208 -17.72 -16.79 -11.03
C ASN A 208 -17.04 -15.74 -10.11
N TYR A 209 -17.71 -15.32 -9.04
CA TYR A 209 -17.10 -14.48 -8.03
C TYR A 209 -15.89 -15.16 -7.36
N GLY A 210 -14.96 -14.39 -6.84
CA GLY A 210 -13.87 -14.91 -6.04
C GLY A 210 -13.74 -14.19 -4.70
N TRP A 211 -13.60 -14.97 -3.63
CA TRP A 211 -13.37 -14.51 -2.27
C TRP A 211 -12.48 -15.51 -1.53
N VAL A 212 -11.40 -15.03 -0.92
CA VAL A 212 -10.61 -15.80 0.04
C VAL A 212 -10.52 -15.07 1.38
N GLU A 213 -10.71 -15.77 2.50
CA GLU A 213 -10.62 -15.22 3.84
C GLU A 213 -9.79 -16.13 4.74
N PHE A 214 -8.91 -15.52 5.53
CA PHE A 214 -8.03 -16.19 6.48
C PHE A 214 -8.06 -15.50 7.82
N ASP A 215 -8.43 -16.26 8.85
CA ASP A 215 -8.47 -15.82 10.23
C ASP A 215 -7.44 -16.62 11.01
N ALA A 216 -6.20 -16.13 11.02
CA ALA A 216 -5.12 -16.73 11.77
C ALA A 216 -5.21 -16.28 13.24
N GLY A 217 -5.23 -17.24 14.17
CA GLY A 217 -5.23 -16.91 15.58
C GLY A 217 -4.00 -16.10 15.98
N ARG A 218 -2.82 -16.47 15.48
CA ARG A 218 -1.57 -15.80 15.78
C ARG A 218 -0.94 -15.12 14.56
N HIS A 219 -0.17 -15.84 13.75
CA HIS A 219 0.50 -15.24 12.59
C HIS A 219 -0.04 -15.79 11.27
N PHE A 220 -0.09 -14.91 10.27
CA PHE A 220 -0.32 -15.30 8.89
C PHE A 220 0.98 -15.15 8.10
N TYR A 221 1.33 -16.20 7.35
CA TYR A 221 2.57 -16.26 6.58
C TYR A 221 2.26 -16.59 5.12
N ASN A 222 2.53 -15.66 4.20
CA ASN A 222 2.44 -15.90 2.76
C ASN A 222 3.79 -15.75 2.06
N SER A 223 4.18 -16.79 1.36
CA SER A 223 5.26 -16.78 0.37
C SER A 223 4.89 -17.41 -0.96
N GLY A 224 3.63 -17.85 -1.08
CA GLY A 224 3.05 -18.46 -2.26
C GLY A 224 2.19 -17.48 -3.06
N THR A 225 1.07 -17.99 -3.61
CA THR A 225 0.06 -17.20 -4.33
C THR A 225 -1.31 -17.36 -3.68
N ILE A 226 -2.00 -16.25 -3.46
CA ILE A 226 -3.40 -16.21 -3.05
C ILE A 226 -4.15 -15.46 -4.14
N ASP A 227 -5.14 -16.09 -4.76
CA ASP A 227 -5.86 -15.57 -5.92
C ASP A 227 -7.37 -15.73 -5.74
N ALA A 228 -8.06 -14.61 -5.54
CA ALA A 228 -9.51 -14.54 -5.44
C ALA A 228 -10.13 -13.90 -6.70
N SER A 229 -9.47 -13.98 -7.86
CA SER A 229 -9.94 -13.28 -9.05
C SER A 229 -11.31 -13.80 -9.53
N GLY A 230 -12.16 -12.88 -9.97
CA GLY A 230 -13.42 -13.17 -10.63
C GLY A 230 -13.23 -13.67 -12.06
N GLY A 231 -14.19 -14.45 -12.53
CA GLY A 231 -14.16 -15.05 -13.86
C GLY A 231 -14.51 -14.13 -15.03
N ASP A 232 -13.91 -14.39 -16.18
CA ASP A 232 -14.29 -13.77 -17.45
C ASP A 232 -15.65 -14.30 -17.94
N ASN A 233 -16.46 -13.45 -18.59
CA ASN A 233 -17.72 -13.87 -19.19
C ASN A 233 -17.80 -13.49 -20.67
N ALA A 234 -17.60 -14.46 -21.55
CA ALA A 234 -17.55 -14.23 -23.00
C ALA A 234 -18.83 -13.63 -23.61
N THR A 235 -19.99 -13.76 -22.96
CA THR A 235 -21.27 -13.28 -23.50
C THR A 235 -21.93 -12.17 -22.69
N GLY A 236 -21.45 -11.91 -21.48
CA GLY A 236 -22.03 -10.95 -20.55
C GLY A 236 -20.97 -10.09 -19.88
N SER A 237 -21.28 -9.63 -18.68
CA SER A 237 -20.33 -8.92 -17.82
C SER A 237 -19.41 -9.89 -17.08
N GLY A 238 -18.16 -9.50 -16.88
CA GLY A 238 -17.23 -10.27 -16.07
C GLY A 238 -17.67 -10.33 -14.60
N TYR A 239 -17.21 -11.35 -13.87
CA TYR A 239 -17.54 -11.55 -12.47
C TYR A 239 -16.61 -10.75 -11.54
N GLN A 240 -17.12 -10.38 -10.38
CA GLN A 240 -16.37 -9.63 -9.36
C GLN A 240 -15.45 -10.52 -8.52
N SER A 241 -14.37 -9.94 -8.01
CA SER A 241 -13.57 -10.46 -6.92
C SER A 241 -14.03 -9.76 -5.65
N TYR A 242 -14.88 -10.41 -4.85
CA TYR A 242 -15.29 -9.93 -3.52
C TYR A 242 -14.11 -9.82 -2.53
N GLY A 243 -12.93 -10.31 -2.90
CA GLY A 243 -11.69 -9.84 -2.29
C GLY A 243 -10.93 -10.88 -1.49
N ILE A 244 -9.91 -10.40 -0.78
CA ILE A 244 -9.04 -11.19 0.06
C ILE A 244 -8.98 -10.55 1.44
N TYR A 245 -9.29 -11.33 2.47
CA TYR A 245 -9.30 -10.88 3.85
C TYR A 245 -8.31 -11.71 4.64
N ILE A 246 -7.39 -11.05 5.33
CA ILE A 246 -6.33 -11.70 6.11
C ILE A 246 -6.27 -11.03 7.48
N TYR A 247 -6.75 -11.73 8.48
CA TYR A 247 -6.72 -11.30 9.87
C TYR A 247 -5.75 -12.17 10.66
N ALA A 248 -4.80 -11.52 11.34
CA ALA A 248 -3.91 -12.16 12.30
C ALA A 248 -4.22 -11.59 13.69
N TYR A 249 -5.01 -12.30 14.50
CA TYR A 249 -5.64 -11.70 15.69
C TYR A 249 -4.62 -11.23 16.74
N THR A 250 -3.72 -12.12 17.16
CA THR A 250 -2.75 -11.82 18.23
C THR A 250 -1.31 -11.68 17.73
N GLY A 251 -1.12 -11.79 16.42
CA GLY A 251 0.19 -11.74 15.80
C GLY A 251 0.17 -10.87 14.56
N SER A 252 0.81 -11.34 13.50
CA SER A 252 1.28 -10.45 12.43
C SER A 252 1.04 -11.09 11.07
N VAL A 253 0.84 -10.25 10.07
CA VAL A 253 0.73 -10.66 8.67
C VAL A 253 2.09 -10.46 8.01
N TYR A 254 2.67 -11.54 7.51
CA TYR A 254 3.91 -11.54 6.76
C TYR A 254 3.63 -12.02 5.34
N SER A 255 3.87 -11.20 4.33
CA SER A 255 3.62 -11.58 2.94
C SER A 255 4.76 -11.17 2.01
N LYS A 256 5.49 -12.15 1.50
CA LYS A 256 6.44 -11.98 0.38
C LYS A 256 5.96 -12.63 -0.93
N GLY A 257 4.77 -13.22 -0.88
CA GLY A 257 4.14 -13.91 -2.01
C GLY A 257 3.35 -12.97 -2.92
N THR A 258 2.46 -13.54 -3.72
CA THR A 258 1.47 -12.79 -4.51
C THR A 258 0.09 -12.85 -3.85
N ILE A 259 -0.59 -11.72 -3.78
CA ILE A 259 -2.00 -11.60 -3.39
C ILE A 259 -2.74 -10.94 -4.57
N ARG A 260 -3.75 -11.59 -5.13
CA ARG A 260 -4.46 -11.12 -6.32
C ARG A 260 -5.98 -11.18 -6.16
N ALA A 261 -6.66 -10.07 -6.44
CA ALA A 261 -8.11 -9.93 -6.38
C ALA A 261 -8.62 -9.21 -7.63
N ASN A 262 -8.37 -9.78 -8.82
CA ASN A 262 -8.76 -9.15 -10.08
C ASN A 262 -10.21 -9.46 -10.43
N ASN A 263 -10.93 -8.47 -10.95
CA ASN A 263 -12.22 -8.67 -11.58
C ASN A 263 -12.08 -9.28 -12.98
N GLY A 264 -13.07 -10.07 -13.35
CA GLY A 264 -13.13 -10.72 -14.65
C GLY A 264 -13.53 -9.76 -15.78
N ASN A 265 -13.09 -10.06 -16.99
CA ASN A 265 -13.41 -9.30 -18.20
C ASN A 265 -14.82 -9.64 -18.73
N GLY A 266 -15.52 -8.62 -19.21
CA GLY A 266 -16.77 -8.78 -19.95
C GLY A 266 -16.50 -9.06 -21.42
N GLY A 267 -17.29 -9.94 -22.03
CA GLY A 267 -17.17 -10.29 -23.44
C GLY A 267 -18.04 -9.43 -24.35
N ASN A 268 -19.28 -9.15 -23.95
CA ASN A 268 -20.20 -8.19 -24.61
C ASN A 268 -20.84 -7.20 -23.62
N GLY A 269 -20.47 -7.29 -22.34
CA GLY A 269 -20.94 -6.42 -21.27
C GLY A 269 -19.79 -5.69 -20.58
N ALA A 270 -20.09 -5.14 -19.40
CA ALA A 270 -19.11 -4.44 -18.58
C ALA A 270 -18.03 -5.38 -18.01
N GLY A 271 -16.90 -4.82 -17.61
CA GLY A 271 -15.99 -5.54 -16.72
C GLY A 271 -16.63 -5.84 -15.37
N GLY A 272 -16.15 -6.87 -14.67
CA GLY A 272 -16.52 -7.09 -13.26
C GLY A 272 -16.06 -5.93 -12.38
N GLY A 273 -16.77 -5.64 -11.29
CA GLY A 273 -16.44 -4.54 -10.36
C GLY A 273 -17.33 -3.31 -10.49
N GLN A 274 -18.59 -3.49 -10.91
CA GLN A 274 -19.56 -2.39 -11.03
C GLN A 274 -20.14 -2.00 -9.67
N ASP A 275 -20.29 -2.96 -8.75
CA ASP A 275 -20.61 -2.68 -7.35
C ASP A 275 -19.31 -2.49 -6.56
N GLN A 276 -19.09 -1.25 -6.17
CA GLN A 276 -17.85 -0.76 -5.59
C GLN A 276 -17.68 -1.12 -4.11
N ASN A 277 -18.72 -1.67 -3.47
CA ASN A 277 -18.74 -1.89 -2.02
C ASN A 277 -18.20 -3.24 -1.56
N TYR A 278 -17.70 -4.10 -2.47
CA TYR A 278 -17.38 -5.48 -2.11
C TYR A 278 -15.99 -5.97 -2.51
N ASP A 279 -15.20 -5.20 -3.26
CA ASP A 279 -13.92 -5.69 -3.79
C ASP A 279 -12.75 -5.22 -2.91
N TYR A 280 -12.33 -6.01 -1.92
CA TYR A 280 -11.32 -5.55 -0.95
C TYR A 280 -10.06 -6.42 -0.85
N ILE A 281 -8.95 -5.84 -0.44
CA ILE A 281 -7.82 -6.58 0.14
C ILE A 281 -7.55 -6.04 1.55
N TYR A 282 -7.80 -6.86 2.57
CA TYR A 282 -7.60 -6.50 3.97
C TYR A 282 -6.44 -7.29 4.56
N LEU A 283 -5.42 -6.59 5.05
CA LEU A 283 -4.32 -7.18 5.82
C LEU A 283 -4.29 -6.57 7.22
N TYR A 284 -4.75 -7.32 8.21
CA TYR A 284 -4.81 -6.88 9.60
C TYR A 284 -3.82 -7.63 10.49
N GLY A 285 -2.85 -6.90 11.04
CA GLY A 285 -1.97 -7.37 12.11
C GLY A 285 -2.51 -6.95 13.48
N GLY A 286 -2.70 -7.92 14.37
CA GLY A 286 -3.10 -7.66 15.76
C GLY A 286 -4.58 -7.35 15.92
N TYR A 287 -5.41 -7.79 14.97
CA TYR A 287 -6.85 -7.55 15.00
C TYR A 287 -7.47 -8.13 16.26
N ASN A 288 -8.23 -7.36 17.03
CA ASN A 288 -8.91 -7.93 18.19
C ASN A 288 -10.34 -7.42 18.28
N GLU A 289 -11.29 -8.23 17.80
CA GLU A 289 -12.71 -7.97 18.03
C GLU A 289 -13.09 -8.10 19.52
N ASN A 290 -12.32 -8.88 20.28
CA ASN A 290 -12.62 -9.18 21.67
C ASN A 290 -11.76 -8.34 22.62
N SER A 291 -12.27 -7.16 22.95
CA SER A 291 -11.70 -6.21 23.92
C SER A 291 -11.38 -6.80 25.31
N SER A 292 -11.88 -7.99 25.64
CA SER A 292 -11.61 -8.64 26.93
C SER A 292 -10.27 -9.36 27.00
N VAL A 293 -9.58 -9.53 25.87
CA VAL A 293 -8.35 -10.30 25.82
C VAL A 293 -7.17 -9.36 25.64
N ASP A 294 -6.35 -9.26 26.68
CA ASP A 294 -5.17 -8.39 26.76
C ASP A 294 -4.12 -8.80 25.70
N PRO A 295 -4.04 -8.09 24.58
CA PRO A 295 -3.15 -8.39 23.48
C PRO A 295 -1.83 -7.68 23.76
N ILE A 296 -1.04 -8.24 24.68
CA ILE A 296 0.29 -7.72 25.03
C ILE A 296 1.22 -7.67 23.80
N ASN A 297 0.93 -8.44 22.76
CA ASN A 297 1.70 -8.50 21.52
C ASN A 297 0.92 -7.82 20.39
N GLY A 298 1.18 -6.54 20.14
CA GLY A 298 0.69 -5.86 18.94
C GLY A 298 1.12 -6.59 17.65
N GLY A 299 0.41 -6.32 16.56
CA GLY A 299 0.54 -7.10 15.34
C GLY A 299 1.07 -6.32 14.15
N SER A 300 2.22 -6.73 13.64
CA SER A 300 2.84 -6.12 12.46
C SER A 300 2.18 -6.54 11.15
N VAL A 301 2.28 -5.70 10.13
CA VAL A 301 1.96 -6.01 8.73
C VAL A 301 3.23 -5.77 7.93
N ILE A 302 3.85 -6.85 7.46
CA ILE A 302 5.12 -6.82 6.75
C ILE A 302 4.93 -7.45 5.37
N VAL A 303 5.01 -6.64 4.32
CA VAL A 303 4.74 -7.05 2.94
C VAL A 303 5.94 -6.71 2.04
N SER A 304 6.49 -7.69 1.33
CA SER A 304 7.57 -7.48 0.34
C SER A 304 7.29 -8.10 -1.03
N GLY A 305 6.07 -8.61 -1.23
CA GLY A 305 5.66 -9.31 -2.45
C GLY A 305 4.93 -8.44 -3.47
N THR A 306 3.98 -9.05 -4.18
CA THR A 306 3.09 -8.37 -5.14
C THR A 306 1.67 -8.41 -4.63
N ILE A 307 0.99 -7.26 -4.66
CA ILE A 307 -0.45 -7.18 -4.45
C ILE A 307 -1.07 -6.57 -5.69
N GLU A 308 -2.06 -7.25 -6.25
CA GLU A 308 -2.70 -6.89 -7.50
C GLU A 308 -4.21 -6.94 -7.36
N ALA A 309 -4.87 -5.87 -7.76
CA ALA A 309 -6.32 -5.81 -7.65
C ALA A 309 -6.87 -4.88 -8.74
N LYS A 310 -7.35 -5.49 -9.82
CA LYS A 310 -7.69 -4.79 -11.06
C LYS A 310 -9.14 -4.95 -11.41
N GLY A 311 -9.72 -3.89 -11.94
CA GLY A 311 -11.01 -3.94 -12.60
C GLY A 311 -10.98 -4.73 -13.90
N GLY A 312 -12.11 -5.35 -14.23
CA GLY A 312 -12.26 -6.12 -15.46
C GLY A 312 -12.36 -5.22 -16.69
N ASN A 313 -11.83 -5.62 -17.83
CA ASN A 313 -12.07 -4.88 -19.08
C ASN A 313 -13.44 -5.24 -19.65
N ALA A 314 -14.15 -4.26 -20.20
CA ALA A 314 -15.30 -4.51 -21.06
C ALA A 314 -14.84 -5.00 -22.43
N GLY A 315 -15.71 -5.77 -23.09
CA GLY A 315 -15.44 -6.35 -24.40
C GLY A 315 -16.63 -6.28 -25.33
N GLY A 316 -16.37 -6.62 -26.59
CA GLY A 316 -17.40 -6.84 -27.61
C GLY A 316 -17.81 -5.58 -28.39
N ALA A 317 -18.69 -5.79 -29.38
CA ALA A 317 -19.12 -4.71 -30.28
C ALA A 317 -20.20 -3.80 -29.66
N THR A 318 -20.96 -4.32 -28.69
CA THR A 318 -21.95 -3.56 -27.92
C THR A 318 -21.32 -2.66 -26.88
N GLY A 319 -20.10 -3.01 -26.43
CA GLY A 319 -19.38 -2.24 -25.44
C GLY A 319 -19.87 -2.45 -24.02
N GLY A 320 -19.25 -1.72 -23.10
CA GLY A 320 -19.57 -1.69 -21.69
C GLY A 320 -18.57 -0.85 -20.92
N ASP A 321 -18.93 -0.48 -19.69
CA ASP A 321 -18.03 0.21 -18.78
C ASP A 321 -16.90 -0.70 -18.32
N GLY A 322 -15.72 -0.11 -18.14
CA GLY A 322 -14.64 -0.77 -17.44
C GLY A 322 -15.05 -1.08 -16.00
N GLY A 323 -14.64 -2.23 -15.50
CA GLY A 323 -14.83 -2.60 -14.11
C GLY A 323 -14.02 -1.72 -13.17
N GLY A 324 -14.60 -1.28 -12.06
CA GLY A 324 -13.83 -0.69 -10.96
C GLY A 324 -13.09 -1.75 -10.16
N TRP A 325 -12.35 -1.31 -9.15
CA TRP A 325 -11.86 -2.17 -8.08
C TRP A 325 -11.94 -1.40 -6.75
N GLY A 326 -12.29 -2.06 -5.65
CA GLY A 326 -12.51 -1.42 -4.35
C GLY A 326 -11.23 -1.07 -3.59
N TYR A 327 -11.17 -1.32 -2.29
CA TYR A 327 -10.14 -0.74 -1.40
C TYR A 327 -9.13 -1.78 -0.91
N SER A 328 -7.87 -1.37 -0.81
CA SER A 328 -6.86 -2.11 -0.04
C SER A 328 -6.67 -1.47 1.32
N TYR A 329 -6.74 -2.26 2.38
CA TYR A 329 -6.51 -1.81 3.74
C TYR A 329 -5.37 -2.60 4.36
N PHE A 330 -4.36 -1.88 4.81
CA PHE A 330 -3.25 -2.40 5.58
C PHE A 330 -3.38 -1.80 6.97
N VAL A 331 -3.58 -2.63 7.98
CA VAL A 331 -3.85 -2.15 9.33
C VAL A 331 -2.99 -2.89 10.33
N THR A 332 -2.28 -2.15 11.15
CA THR A 332 -1.56 -2.67 12.31
C THR A 332 -2.17 -2.10 13.58
N TYR A 333 -2.58 -2.97 14.50
CA TYR A 333 -2.94 -2.59 15.85
C TYR A 333 -1.72 -2.80 16.77
N GLY A 334 -0.82 -1.82 16.77
CA GLY A 334 0.53 -1.91 17.31
C GLY A 334 1.50 -2.70 16.41
N GLY A 335 2.78 -2.74 16.76
CA GLY A 335 3.80 -3.38 15.92
C GLY A 335 4.15 -2.56 14.68
N ASP A 336 5.05 -3.08 13.82
CA ASP A 336 5.55 -2.36 12.66
C ASP A 336 4.62 -2.53 11.44
N MET A 337 4.45 -1.48 10.64
CA MET A 337 3.95 -1.57 9.27
C MET A 337 5.12 -1.37 8.32
N ILE A 338 5.53 -2.43 7.62
CA ILE A 338 6.65 -2.39 6.67
C ILE A 338 6.19 -2.94 5.33
N VAL A 339 5.95 -2.04 4.38
CA VAL A 339 5.53 -2.40 3.02
C VAL A 339 6.63 -2.03 2.04
N ASN A 340 7.17 -3.01 1.33
CA ASN A 340 8.12 -2.87 0.24
C ASN A 340 7.71 -3.75 -0.93
N ALA A 341 6.61 -3.37 -1.55
CA ALA A 341 5.88 -4.24 -2.45
C ALA A 341 5.59 -3.57 -3.79
N SER A 342 5.28 -4.38 -4.79
CA SER A 342 4.62 -3.91 -6.00
C SER A 342 3.11 -3.93 -5.77
N LEU A 343 2.50 -2.76 -5.57
CA LEU A 343 1.05 -2.61 -5.45
C LEU A 343 0.46 -2.11 -6.78
N ASN A 344 -0.39 -2.92 -7.41
CA ASN A 344 -1.05 -2.60 -8.67
C ASN A 344 -2.56 -2.66 -8.54
N PHE A 345 -3.15 -1.49 -8.32
CA PHE A 345 -4.58 -1.24 -8.33
C PHE A 345 -4.92 -0.50 -9.63
N SER A 346 -5.83 -1.01 -10.44
CA SER A 346 -6.15 -0.29 -11.68
C SER A 346 -7.57 -0.54 -12.13
N GLY A 347 -8.23 0.50 -12.64
CA GLY A 347 -9.51 0.35 -13.29
C GLY A 347 -9.40 -0.42 -14.61
N GLY A 348 -10.46 -1.15 -14.94
CA GLY A 348 -10.57 -1.84 -16.22
C GLY A 348 -10.89 -0.88 -17.37
N ASN A 349 -10.56 -1.23 -18.60
CA ASN A 349 -10.88 -0.40 -19.75
C ASN A 349 -12.32 -0.62 -20.22
N ALA A 350 -13.00 0.45 -20.59
CA ALA A 350 -14.29 0.42 -21.28
C ALA A 350 -14.13 0.03 -22.75
N SER A 351 -15.21 -0.37 -23.39
CA SER A 351 -15.27 -0.57 -24.84
C SER A 351 -16.57 -0.01 -25.41
N GLY A 352 -16.55 0.48 -26.65
CA GLY A 352 -17.72 1.11 -27.29
C GLY A 352 -17.89 2.61 -26.95
N SER A 353 -18.96 3.20 -27.49
CA SER A 353 -19.29 4.62 -27.25
C SER A 353 -20.28 4.78 -26.10
N GLY A 354 -20.09 5.82 -25.29
CA GLY A 354 -20.93 6.19 -24.14
C GLY A 354 -20.51 5.55 -22.83
N TYR A 355 -19.35 4.87 -22.79
CA TYR A 355 -18.90 4.09 -21.64
C TYR A 355 -17.63 4.66 -20.99
N THR A 356 -17.54 4.49 -19.69
CA THR A 356 -16.47 5.02 -18.83
C THR A 356 -15.50 3.93 -18.43
N GLY A 357 -14.21 4.25 -18.39
CA GLY A 357 -13.21 3.37 -17.80
C GLY A 357 -13.49 3.15 -16.31
N GLY A 358 -13.02 2.03 -15.77
CA GLY A 358 -13.19 1.73 -14.36
C GLY A 358 -12.34 2.61 -13.45
N GLU A 359 -12.77 2.72 -12.20
CA GLU A 359 -12.08 3.48 -11.15
C GLU A 359 -11.50 2.47 -10.15
N PRO A 360 -10.18 2.45 -9.90
CA PRO A 360 -9.67 1.87 -8.67
C PRO A 360 -9.95 2.84 -7.52
N TYR A 361 -10.37 2.36 -6.35
CA TYR A 361 -10.57 3.27 -5.22
C TYR A 361 -9.26 3.71 -4.58
N GLY A 362 -8.46 2.80 -4.03
CA GLY A 362 -7.23 3.21 -3.37
C GLY A 362 -6.62 2.18 -2.43
N ALA A 363 -5.64 2.65 -1.67
CA ALA A 363 -4.97 1.89 -0.63
C ALA A 363 -4.72 2.74 0.62
N ASP A 364 -5.16 2.21 1.75
CA ASP A 364 -5.07 2.85 3.06
C ASP A 364 -4.10 2.09 3.96
N PHE A 365 -3.18 2.82 4.57
CA PHE A 365 -2.16 2.31 5.48
C PHE A 365 -2.39 2.90 6.85
N TYR A 366 -3.05 2.13 7.70
CA TYR A 366 -3.40 2.53 9.05
C TYR A 366 -2.44 1.96 10.10
N CYS A 367 -1.52 2.81 10.55
CA CYS A 367 -0.58 2.53 11.62
C CYS A 367 -1.21 2.95 12.96
N TYR A 368 -2.09 2.11 13.51
CA TYR A 368 -2.80 2.40 14.77
C TYR A 368 -2.05 1.90 16.00
N GLY A 369 -2.04 2.74 17.03
CA GLY A 369 -1.81 2.31 18.40
C GLY A 369 -3.10 2.29 19.18
N GLU A 370 -3.43 1.16 19.77
CA GLU A 370 -4.47 1.08 20.78
C GLU A 370 -3.85 0.95 22.16
N SER A 371 -4.65 1.24 23.19
CA SER A 371 -4.29 1.11 24.60
C SER A 371 -3.37 -0.10 24.82
N TYR A 372 -2.21 0.13 25.44
CA TYR A 372 -1.17 -0.88 25.77
C TYR A 372 -0.21 -1.31 24.65
N ARG A 373 -0.41 -0.88 23.39
CA ARG A 373 0.43 -1.33 22.28
C ARG A 373 1.28 -0.19 21.74
N ARG A 374 2.59 -0.43 21.66
CA ARG A 374 3.48 0.48 20.94
C ARG A 374 3.24 0.30 19.44
N VAL A 375 2.96 1.40 18.76
CA VAL A 375 3.06 1.42 17.30
C VAL A 375 4.53 1.40 16.94
N GLY A 376 4.89 0.39 16.17
CA GLY A 376 6.19 0.28 15.55
C GLY A 376 6.31 1.22 14.36
N VAL A 377 7.39 1.10 13.59
CA VAL A 377 7.66 1.99 12.45
C VAL A 377 6.59 1.85 11.37
N CYS A 378 6.16 2.97 10.78
CA CYS A 378 5.27 3.01 9.63
C CYS A 378 6.11 3.33 8.38
N GLN A 379 6.64 2.29 7.73
CA GLN A 379 7.53 2.42 6.57
C GLN A 379 6.92 1.81 5.32
N ILE A 380 6.78 2.61 4.27
CA ILE A 380 6.20 2.18 3.00
C ILE A 380 7.21 2.49 1.89
N SER A 381 7.32 1.60 0.91
CA SER A 381 8.30 1.62 -0.18
C SER A 381 7.84 0.73 -1.34
N GLY A 382 8.55 0.78 -2.47
CA GLY A 382 8.27 -0.04 -3.65
C GLY A 382 7.69 0.75 -4.82
N SER A 383 6.67 0.20 -5.48
CA SER A 383 6.00 0.84 -6.63
C SER A 383 4.50 0.75 -6.50
N PHE A 384 3.81 1.88 -6.65
CA PHE A 384 2.37 1.96 -6.51
C PHE A 384 1.74 2.47 -7.81
N ASN A 385 0.73 1.77 -8.26
CA ASN A 385 -0.04 2.13 -9.44
C ASN A 385 -1.51 2.01 -9.05
N VAL A 386 -2.25 3.11 -9.15
CA VAL A 386 -3.66 3.27 -8.78
C VAL A 386 -4.41 3.98 -9.91
N ASN A 387 -4.10 3.62 -11.16
CA ASN A 387 -4.55 4.34 -12.35
C ASN A 387 -5.99 4.00 -12.75
N GLY A 388 -6.71 5.02 -13.22
CA GLY A 388 -8.02 4.84 -13.85
C GLY A 388 -7.95 4.09 -15.18
N GLY A 389 -9.03 3.38 -15.51
CA GLY A 389 -9.18 2.67 -16.79
C GLY A 389 -9.48 3.62 -17.95
N ASN A 390 -9.13 3.26 -19.18
CA ASN A 390 -9.44 4.08 -20.35
C ASN A 390 -10.87 3.83 -20.85
N GLY A 391 -11.49 4.78 -21.56
CA GLY A 391 -12.84 4.62 -22.12
C GLY A 391 -13.23 5.71 -23.13
N GLU A 392 -14.53 5.89 -23.37
CA GLU A 392 -15.00 7.14 -23.99
C GLU A 392 -14.81 8.30 -23.01
N ALA A 393 -15.28 8.11 -21.78
CA ALA A 393 -14.75 8.81 -20.62
C ALA A 393 -13.69 7.93 -19.95
N GLY A 394 -12.56 8.50 -19.54
CA GLY A 394 -11.59 7.80 -18.70
C GLY A 394 -12.14 7.65 -17.28
N GLY A 395 -11.84 6.53 -16.64
CA GLY A 395 -12.10 6.33 -15.22
C GLY A 395 -11.17 7.18 -14.37
N ASN A 396 -11.66 7.63 -13.22
CA ASN A 396 -10.83 8.31 -12.24
C ASN A 396 -9.75 7.38 -11.70
N ALA A 397 -8.62 7.96 -11.29
CA ALA A 397 -7.63 7.26 -10.48
C ALA A 397 -8.14 7.05 -9.06
N GLY A 398 -7.49 6.15 -8.34
CA GLY A 398 -7.70 6.00 -6.92
C GLY A 398 -6.78 6.89 -6.10
N TYR A 399 -6.63 6.54 -4.83
CA TYR A 399 -5.80 7.26 -3.88
C TYR A 399 -4.84 6.36 -3.10
N VAL A 400 -3.89 7.00 -2.42
CA VAL A 400 -3.01 6.39 -1.42
C VAL A 400 -3.07 7.24 -0.17
N GLU A 401 -3.58 6.68 0.92
CA GLU A 401 -3.64 7.33 2.22
C GLU A 401 -2.74 6.59 3.21
N VAL A 402 -1.85 7.31 3.89
CA VAL A 402 -1.06 6.76 4.98
C VAL A 402 -1.41 7.54 6.23
N TYR A 403 -2.00 6.83 7.16
CA TYR A 403 -2.52 7.41 8.38
C TYR A 403 -1.85 6.75 9.58
N SER A 404 -1.23 7.58 10.40
CA SER A 404 -0.58 7.17 11.63
C SER A 404 -1.22 7.87 12.81
N SER A 405 -1.79 7.10 13.72
CA SER A 405 -2.35 7.65 14.96
C SER A 405 -2.26 6.67 16.12
N TYR A 406 -2.46 7.23 17.32
CA TYR A 406 -2.61 6.47 18.53
C TYR A 406 -3.97 6.82 19.15
N SER A 407 -4.86 5.84 19.20
CA SER A 407 -6.19 5.89 19.82
C SER A 407 -6.21 4.98 21.05
N GLY A 408 -5.63 5.44 22.17
CA GLY A 408 -5.64 4.71 23.44
C GLY A 408 -6.22 5.54 24.57
N SER A 409 -7.07 4.93 25.40
CA SER A 409 -7.71 5.57 26.56
C SER A 409 -6.79 5.59 27.80
N SER A 410 -6.62 6.77 28.37
CA SER A 410 -6.68 7.07 29.81
C SER A 410 -5.71 6.46 30.82
N ASP A 411 -5.65 5.14 30.96
CA ASP A 411 -5.43 4.60 32.32
C ASP A 411 -4.00 4.11 32.63
N TYR A 412 -3.06 4.11 31.69
CA TYR A 412 -1.72 3.54 31.94
C TYR A 412 -0.55 4.39 31.43
N ASN A 413 0.50 4.46 32.26
CA ASN A 413 1.76 5.22 32.13
C ASN A 413 2.65 4.85 30.91
N TYR A 414 2.08 4.32 29.82
CA TYR A 414 2.86 4.02 28.63
C TYR A 414 3.08 5.31 27.84
N LEU A 415 4.34 5.73 27.73
CA LEU A 415 4.83 6.78 26.84
C LEU A 415 4.76 6.31 25.38
N GLY A 416 3.58 5.87 24.94
CA GLY A 416 3.32 5.42 23.58
C GLY A 416 3.51 6.57 22.62
N GLN A 417 4.69 6.63 22.01
CA GLN A 417 4.99 7.50 20.89
C GLN A 417 4.24 6.99 19.65
N ALA A 418 3.54 7.87 18.94
CA ALA A 418 3.13 7.56 17.56
C ALA A 418 4.40 7.34 16.72
N PRO A 419 4.33 6.58 15.63
CA PRO A 419 5.51 6.27 14.85
C PRO A 419 5.78 7.32 13.78
N ASP A 420 7.04 7.43 13.39
CA ASP A 420 7.44 8.12 12.16
C ASP A 420 6.69 7.51 10.96
N VAL A 421 6.18 8.37 10.07
CA VAL A 421 5.69 7.95 8.76
C VAL A 421 6.80 8.18 7.75
N GLU A 422 7.36 7.07 7.26
CA GLU A 422 8.50 7.09 6.36
C GLU A 422 8.16 6.42 5.01
N LEU A 423 8.09 7.21 3.95
CA LEU A 423 8.00 6.72 2.57
C LEU A 423 9.38 6.79 1.93
N LEU A 424 10.11 5.68 2.00
CA LEU A 424 11.51 5.60 1.59
C LEU A 424 11.69 4.73 0.37
N GLY A 425 12.60 5.10 -0.54
CA GLY A 425 13.02 4.19 -1.62
C GLY A 425 11.90 3.77 -2.60
N PHE A 426 10.83 4.55 -2.72
CA PHE A 426 9.86 4.37 -3.80
C PHE A 426 10.49 4.66 -5.16
N SER A 427 10.19 3.81 -6.15
CA SER A 427 10.50 4.17 -7.53
C SER A 427 9.52 5.23 -8.03
N ASP A 428 8.21 4.97 -7.91
CA ASP A 428 7.11 5.84 -8.35
C ASP A 428 5.76 5.44 -7.69
N ILE A 429 4.92 6.44 -7.40
CA ILE A 429 3.50 6.34 -7.06
C ILE A 429 2.72 7.00 -8.20
N ASN A 430 1.87 6.24 -8.90
CA ASN A 430 1.12 6.71 -10.05
C ASN A 430 -0.40 6.62 -9.81
N LEU A 431 -1.04 7.78 -9.79
CA LEU A 431 -2.43 8.03 -9.46
C LEU A 431 -3.08 8.78 -10.64
N SER A 432 -2.77 8.37 -11.87
CA SER A 432 -3.24 9.06 -13.07
C SER A 432 -4.62 8.56 -13.49
N GLY A 433 -5.51 9.50 -13.81
CA GLY A 433 -6.80 9.18 -14.41
C GLY A 433 -6.63 8.52 -15.78
N GLY A 434 -7.58 7.67 -16.15
CA GLY A 434 -7.58 7.00 -17.44
C GLY A 434 -7.80 7.97 -18.59
N ASN A 435 -7.32 7.64 -19.79
CA ASN A 435 -7.59 8.44 -20.97
C ASN A 435 -9.00 8.17 -21.48
N GLY A 436 -9.66 9.22 -21.95
CA GLY A 436 -10.91 9.12 -22.67
C GLY A 436 -10.82 9.63 -24.09
N THR A 437 -11.84 9.31 -24.88
CA THR A 437 -12.04 10.00 -26.15
C THR A 437 -12.68 11.36 -25.92
N THR A 438 -13.80 11.46 -25.20
CA THR A 438 -14.50 12.72 -24.94
C THR A 438 -14.09 13.38 -23.63
N GLN A 439 -13.75 12.60 -22.61
CA GLN A 439 -13.35 13.11 -21.30
C GLN A 439 -12.25 12.27 -20.68
N GLY A 440 -11.13 12.88 -20.26
CA GLY A 440 -10.14 12.18 -19.45
C GLY A 440 -10.62 11.99 -18.02
N GLY A 441 -10.25 10.88 -17.38
CA GLY A 441 -10.52 10.63 -15.97
C GLY A 441 -9.69 11.54 -15.07
N ASN A 442 -10.20 11.89 -13.91
CA ASN A 442 -9.46 12.71 -12.95
C ASN A 442 -8.44 11.87 -12.20
N ALA A 443 -7.38 12.48 -11.68
CA ALA A 443 -6.75 11.96 -10.49
C ALA A 443 -7.68 12.26 -9.30
N SER A 444 -7.81 11.33 -8.33
CA SER A 444 -8.75 11.45 -7.21
C SER A 444 -8.63 12.80 -6.48
N ASP A 445 -9.76 13.31 -5.97
CA ASP A 445 -9.82 14.52 -5.13
C ASP A 445 -9.00 14.38 -3.83
N TRP A 446 -8.53 13.17 -3.51
CA TRP A 446 -7.66 12.84 -2.36
C TRP A 446 -6.50 11.94 -2.79
N SER A 447 -5.90 12.20 -3.95
CA SER A 447 -4.98 11.27 -4.62
C SER A 447 -3.84 10.74 -3.73
N TYR A 448 -3.17 11.60 -2.96
CA TYR A 448 -2.05 11.18 -2.12
C TYR A 448 -2.05 11.96 -0.81
N GLU A 449 -2.27 11.25 0.29
CA GLU A 449 -2.38 11.84 1.62
C GLU A 449 -1.47 11.12 2.60
N LEU A 450 -0.56 11.86 3.24
CA LEU A 450 0.21 11.39 4.39
C LEU A 450 -0.20 12.19 5.60
N TYR A 451 -0.66 11.48 6.63
CA TYR A 451 -1.21 12.09 7.82
C TYR A 451 -0.60 11.48 9.07
N THR A 452 -0.17 12.37 9.98
CA THR A 452 0.22 11.99 11.34
C THR A 452 -0.61 12.80 12.33
N TYR A 453 -1.24 12.09 13.26
CA TYR A 453 -2.10 12.69 14.26
C TYR A 453 -1.35 12.81 15.59
N ALA A 454 -1.39 13.99 16.21
CA ALA A 454 -0.94 14.20 17.59
C ALA A 454 -1.89 13.48 18.56
N PRO A 455 -1.49 12.39 19.25
CA PRO A 455 -2.44 11.69 20.12
C PRO A 455 -2.62 12.43 21.45
N TYR A 456 -3.84 12.45 21.98
CA TYR A 456 -4.10 13.02 23.30
C TYR A 456 -3.59 12.07 24.39
N SER A 457 -2.64 12.53 25.21
CA SER A 457 -2.23 11.83 26.42
C SER A 457 -3.04 12.34 27.60
N GLU A 458 -3.90 11.48 28.14
CA GLU A 458 -4.63 11.79 29.37
C GLU A 458 -3.69 11.91 30.59
N TYR A 459 -2.57 11.18 30.59
CA TYR A 459 -1.56 11.25 31.67
C TYR A 459 -0.97 12.65 31.81
N TYR A 460 -0.67 13.29 30.68
CA TYR A 460 -0.19 14.67 30.65
C TYR A 460 -1.34 15.70 30.52
N SER A 461 -2.57 15.23 30.25
CA SER A 461 -3.74 16.04 29.94
C SER A 461 -3.51 17.00 28.75
N GLU A 462 -2.82 16.52 27.72
CA GLU A 462 -2.42 17.31 26.55
C GLU A 462 -2.17 16.43 25.32
N TYR A 463 -2.10 17.05 24.14
CA TYR A 463 -1.71 16.38 22.91
C TYR A 463 -0.19 16.17 22.87
N LEU A 464 0.25 14.96 22.53
CA LEU A 464 1.65 14.66 22.25
C LEU A 464 1.98 15.07 20.81
N PRO A 465 3.21 15.51 20.50
CA PRO A 465 3.56 15.92 19.15
C PRO A 465 3.30 14.82 18.12
N ALA A 466 2.81 15.23 16.95
CA ALA A 466 2.79 14.38 15.76
C ALA A 466 4.23 14.11 15.30
N TYR A 467 4.45 12.94 14.72
CA TYR A 467 5.78 12.51 14.31
C TYR A 467 6.13 13.03 12.92
N PRO A 468 7.44 13.08 12.59
CA PRO A 468 7.89 13.44 11.27
C PRO A 468 7.19 12.65 10.15
N ILE A 469 6.86 13.37 9.08
CA ILE A 469 6.54 12.78 7.77
C ILE A 469 7.77 12.93 6.88
N ILE A 470 8.29 11.81 6.39
CA ILE A 470 9.41 11.79 5.44
C ILE A 470 8.92 11.11 4.17
N SER A 471 8.90 11.82 3.05
CA SER A 471 8.58 11.24 1.75
C SER A 471 9.68 11.51 0.71
N GLU A 472 10.22 10.42 0.20
CA GLU A 472 11.16 10.39 -0.92
C GLU A 472 10.47 9.97 -2.23
N ALA A 473 9.15 9.77 -2.21
CA ALA A 473 8.40 9.21 -3.32
C ALA A 473 8.22 10.19 -4.48
N ASN A 474 8.36 9.67 -5.70
CA ASN A 474 7.89 10.37 -6.89
C ASN A 474 6.40 10.10 -7.06
N VAL A 475 5.58 11.14 -7.02
CA VAL A 475 4.12 11.07 -7.10
C VAL A 475 3.64 11.70 -8.41
N THR A 476 2.90 10.93 -9.20
CA THR A 476 2.21 11.41 -10.41
C THR A 476 0.70 11.30 -10.20
N ALA A 477 0.03 12.41 -9.90
CA ALA A 477 -1.41 12.49 -9.70
C ALA A 477 -2.07 13.27 -10.85
N LYS A 478 -1.97 12.73 -12.08
CA LYS A 478 -2.36 13.45 -13.29
C LYS A 478 -3.77 13.15 -13.76
N GLY A 479 -4.42 14.16 -14.32
CA GLY A 479 -5.61 13.92 -15.12
C GLY A 479 -5.30 13.15 -16.42
N GLY A 480 -6.22 12.30 -16.83
CA GLY A 480 -6.19 11.58 -18.09
C GLY A 480 -6.46 12.50 -19.29
N ASN A 481 -6.01 12.10 -20.48
CA ASN A 481 -6.20 12.92 -21.69
C ASN A 481 -7.57 12.66 -22.34
N ALA A 482 -8.08 13.65 -23.07
CA ALA A 482 -9.20 13.52 -24.00
C ALA A 482 -8.74 13.73 -25.46
N SER A 483 -9.21 12.88 -26.38
CA SER A 483 -8.75 12.88 -27.78
C SER A 483 -9.75 13.35 -28.83
N ALA A 484 -11.02 13.57 -28.49
CA ALA A 484 -12.10 13.98 -29.39
C ALA A 484 -12.25 15.50 -29.45
N SER A 485 -12.83 15.99 -30.55
CA SER A 485 -13.11 17.43 -30.72
C SER A 485 -14.07 17.91 -29.63
N GLY A 486 -13.74 19.01 -28.97
CA GLY A 486 -14.50 19.49 -27.81
C GLY A 486 -14.29 18.68 -26.53
N GLY A 487 -13.36 17.70 -26.54
CA GLY A 487 -13.10 16.87 -25.37
C GLY A 487 -12.44 17.62 -24.22
N ILE A 488 -12.58 17.08 -23.01
CA ILE A 488 -12.13 17.71 -21.76
C ILE A 488 -11.08 16.81 -21.09
N GLY A 489 -9.87 17.29 -20.89
CA GLY A 489 -8.87 16.57 -20.10
C GLY A 489 -9.29 16.44 -18.64
N GLY A 490 -8.89 15.37 -17.97
CA GLY A 490 -9.20 15.14 -16.57
C GLY A 490 -8.47 16.10 -15.64
N THR A 491 -9.01 16.32 -14.45
CA THR A 491 -8.37 17.15 -13.41
C THR A 491 -7.22 16.38 -12.76
N GLY A 492 -6.14 17.06 -12.40
CA GLY A 492 -5.08 16.51 -11.57
C GLY A 492 -5.48 16.40 -10.08
N GLY A 493 -4.69 15.69 -9.29
CA GLY A 493 -5.09 15.27 -7.95
C GLY A 493 -4.75 16.25 -6.84
N TYR A 494 -5.40 16.07 -5.70
CA TYR A 494 -4.97 16.68 -4.43
C TYR A 494 -3.84 15.87 -3.81
N VAL A 495 -2.79 16.55 -3.37
CA VAL A 495 -1.66 15.95 -2.68
C VAL A 495 -1.46 16.67 -1.35
N GLU A 496 -1.54 15.94 -0.24
CA GLU A 496 -1.41 16.47 1.11
C GLU A 496 -0.38 15.67 1.93
N LEU A 497 0.55 16.39 2.53
CA LEU A 497 1.37 15.89 3.62
C LEU A 497 1.09 16.79 4.81
N ALA A 498 0.47 16.25 5.84
CA ALA A 498 0.00 17.05 6.96
C ALA A 498 0.23 16.42 8.33
N THR A 499 0.64 17.27 9.27
CA THR A 499 0.69 16.97 10.70
C THR A 499 -0.49 17.67 11.37
N ASP A 500 -1.28 16.97 12.19
CA ASP A 500 -2.56 17.50 12.70
C ASP A 500 -2.69 17.47 14.23
N TYR A 501 -3.62 18.31 14.72
CA TYR A 501 -4.16 18.39 16.08
C TYR A 501 -3.16 18.67 17.19
N ASP A 502 -2.13 19.43 16.88
CA ASP A 502 -1.27 20.01 17.89
C ASP A 502 -1.62 21.50 18.07
N TYR A 503 -2.43 21.80 19.09
CA TYR A 503 -2.89 23.17 19.32
C TYR A 503 -1.88 24.05 20.07
N ASN A 504 -0.77 23.52 20.60
CA ASN A 504 0.07 24.28 21.54
C ASN A 504 1.55 23.88 21.63
N TYR A 505 2.06 22.88 20.91
CA TYR A 505 3.42 22.40 21.10
C TYR A 505 4.42 22.94 20.07
N GLY A 506 5.25 23.87 20.54
CA GLY A 506 6.47 24.31 19.85
C GLY A 506 7.61 23.30 19.89
N THR A 507 7.35 22.02 19.56
CA THR A 507 8.41 21.01 19.53
C THR A 507 9.01 20.90 18.14
N SER A 508 10.33 20.75 18.07
CA SER A 508 11.07 20.67 16.81
C SER A 508 10.98 19.31 16.10
N ILE A 509 10.09 18.42 16.53
CA ILE A 509 9.98 17.06 16.00
C ILE A 509 8.87 16.92 14.94
N THR A 510 7.82 17.74 15.03
CA THR A 510 6.71 17.72 14.06
C THR A 510 7.14 18.37 12.74
N THR A 511 7.71 17.58 11.83
CA THR A 511 8.33 18.10 10.60
C THR A 511 7.88 17.33 9.37
N ILE A 512 7.87 18.01 8.21
CA ILE A 512 7.61 17.37 6.92
C ILE A 512 8.86 17.51 6.06
N THR A 513 9.35 16.40 5.53
CA THR A 513 10.46 16.37 4.55
C THR A 513 10.02 15.70 3.26
N GLN A 514 9.93 16.48 2.17
CA GLN A 514 9.64 15.99 0.82
C GLN A 514 10.86 16.11 -0.08
N SER A 515 11.33 14.99 -0.64
CA SER A 515 12.50 14.98 -1.53
C SER A 515 12.24 14.40 -2.91
N GLY A 516 11.18 13.60 -3.09
CA GLY A 516 10.74 13.10 -4.41
C GLY A 516 9.96 14.15 -5.21
N THR A 517 9.73 13.88 -6.50
CA THR A 517 8.96 14.80 -7.35
C THR A 517 7.46 14.60 -7.18
N ILE A 518 6.67 15.67 -7.05
CA ILE A 518 5.22 15.62 -7.08
C ILE A 518 4.74 16.34 -8.35
N ASP A 519 3.92 15.67 -9.15
CA ASP A 519 3.32 16.20 -10.36
C ASP A 519 1.81 15.91 -10.37
N ASN A 520 1.01 16.94 -10.08
CA ASN A 520 -0.45 16.84 -10.05
C ASN A 520 -1.12 17.52 -11.25
N SER A 521 -0.45 17.52 -12.41
CA SER A 521 -0.95 18.23 -13.60
C SER A 521 -2.31 17.73 -14.10
N GLY A 522 -3.10 18.64 -14.67
CA GLY A 522 -4.30 18.28 -15.44
C GLY A 522 -3.98 17.57 -16.76
N GLY A 523 -4.95 16.79 -17.24
CA GLY A 523 -4.87 16.04 -18.49
C GLY A 523 -5.07 16.91 -19.74
N ASN A 524 -4.54 16.49 -20.88
CA ASN A 524 -4.62 17.29 -22.11
C ASN A 524 -5.90 16.99 -22.90
N ALA A 525 -6.39 17.99 -23.64
CA ALA A 525 -7.38 17.82 -24.71
C ALA A 525 -6.70 17.98 -26.08
N THR A 526 -6.41 16.86 -26.75
CA THR A 526 -5.49 16.86 -27.90
C THR A 526 -6.14 17.24 -29.23
N ALA A 527 -7.47 17.23 -29.33
CA ALA A 527 -8.21 17.61 -30.53
C ALA A 527 -8.77 19.04 -30.48
N SER A 528 -9.28 19.52 -31.63
CA SER A 528 -9.78 20.90 -31.81
C SER A 528 -10.89 21.26 -30.84
N GLY A 529 -10.89 22.50 -30.36
CA GLY A 529 -11.97 23.04 -29.51
C GLY A 529 -12.09 22.42 -28.12
N GLY A 530 -11.15 21.57 -27.70
CA GLY A 530 -11.17 20.93 -26.39
C GLY A 530 -10.68 21.83 -25.24
N THR A 531 -10.88 21.36 -24.01
CA THR A 531 -10.46 22.04 -22.77
C THR A 531 -9.47 21.17 -22.02
N GLY A 532 -8.27 21.68 -21.73
CA GLY A 532 -7.33 20.98 -20.86
C GLY A 532 -7.86 20.90 -19.43
N GLY A 533 -7.57 19.82 -18.72
CA GLY A 533 -7.99 19.64 -17.34
C GLY A 533 -7.27 20.56 -16.38
N ASN A 534 -7.89 20.88 -15.25
CA ASN A 534 -7.25 21.71 -14.23
C ASN A 534 -6.24 20.90 -13.42
N SER A 535 -5.30 21.58 -12.77
CA SER A 535 -4.51 21.02 -11.67
C SER A 535 -5.21 21.36 -10.36
N TYR A 536 -5.03 20.53 -9.33
CA TYR A 536 -5.49 20.81 -7.97
C TYR A 536 -4.29 21.19 -7.09
N ASP A 537 -4.37 20.93 -5.79
CA ASP A 537 -3.45 21.49 -4.80
C ASP A 537 -2.38 20.49 -4.35
N ILE A 538 -1.19 21.04 -4.09
CA ILE A 538 -0.10 20.37 -3.36
C ILE A 538 0.06 21.11 -2.03
N TYR A 539 -0.28 20.46 -0.92
CA TYR A 539 -0.22 21.00 0.44
C TYR A 539 0.80 20.25 1.29
N LEU A 540 1.75 20.98 1.88
CA LEU A 540 2.71 20.47 2.86
C LEU A 540 2.68 21.39 4.07
N GLY A 541 2.21 20.93 5.23
CA GLY A 541 2.16 21.76 6.43
C GLY A 541 1.30 21.19 7.55
N SER A 542 0.66 22.07 8.34
CA SER A 542 -0.27 21.65 9.38
C SER A 542 -1.71 21.52 8.87
N GLY A 543 -2.34 20.38 9.06
CA GLY A 543 -3.77 20.17 8.76
C GLY A 543 -4.66 20.77 9.86
N ASN A 544 -5.90 21.16 9.55
CA ASN A 544 -7.00 21.47 10.50
C ASN A 544 -6.69 22.34 11.75
N GLY A 545 -5.70 23.23 11.66
CA GLY A 545 -5.28 24.07 12.79
C GLY A 545 -4.34 23.36 13.78
N GLY A 546 -3.73 22.25 13.36
CA GLY A 546 -2.58 21.64 14.01
C GLY A 546 -1.30 22.44 13.84
N TYR A 547 -0.17 21.80 14.15
CA TYR A 547 1.15 22.42 14.18
C TYR A 547 2.14 21.68 13.27
N CYS A 548 2.95 22.42 12.53
CA CYS A 548 4.09 21.90 11.78
C CYS A 548 5.31 22.79 12.07
N TRP A 549 6.31 22.26 12.76
CA TRP A 549 7.50 23.02 13.14
C TRP A 549 8.28 23.54 11.92
N ASN A 550 8.45 22.67 10.92
CA ASN A 550 9.21 22.97 9.71
C ASN A 550 8.76 22.07 8.55
N VAL A 551 8.64 22.67 7.37
CA VAL A 551 8.50 21.99 6.09
C VAL A 551 9.80 22.13 5.31
N THR A 552 10.39 21.01 4.91
CA THR A 552 11.56 20.97 4.03
C THR A 552 11.22 20.29 2.71
N SER A 553 11.33 21.01 1.59
CA SER A 553 11.11 20.45 0.26
C SER A 553 12.32 20.64 -0.66
N THR A 554 12.89 19.50 -1.11
CA THR A 554 14.03 19.44 -2.03
C THR A 554 13.68 18.82 -3.38
N GLY A 555 12.54 18.14 -3.48
CA GLY A 555 12.00 17.59 -4.72
C GLY A 555 11.27 18.65 -5.55
N LYS A 556 10.99 18.33 -6.82
CA LYS A 556 10.23 19.21 -7.72
C LYS A 556 8.73 19.07 -7.47
N LEU A 557 8.03 20.18 -7.23
CA LEU A 557 6.59 20.26 -7.08
C LEU A 557 5.99 20.95 -8.31
N THR A 558 5.12 20.25 -9.04
CA THR A 558 4.51 20.72 -10.29
C THR A 558 3.00 20.68 -10.20
N SER A 559 2.37 21.85 -10.27
CA SER A 559 0.92 22.02 -10.43
C SER A 559 0.65 22.76 -11.74
N LYS A 560 0.16 22.03 -12.74
CA LYS A 560 0.06 22.55 -14.10
C LYS A 560 -1.27 22.19 -14.74
N GLY A 561 -1.95 23.19 -15.31
CA GLY A 561 -3.11 22.96 -16.15
C GLY A 561 -2.77 22.16 -17.41
N GLY A 562 -3.66 21.27 -17.83
CA GLY A 562 -3.54 20.48 -19.04
C GLY A 562 -3.61 21.34 -20.31
N ASN A 563 -2.94 20.92 -21.37
CA ASN A 563 -2.96 21.66 -22.62
C ASN A 563 -4.21 21.32 -23.44
N ALA A 564 -4.75 22.30 -24.17
CA ALA A 564 -5.66 22.10 -25.28
C ALA A 564 -4.96 22.34 -26.62
N SER A 565 -5.46 21.73 -27.69
CA SER A 565 -4.96 22.02 -29.03
C SER A 565 -5.14 23.50 -29.41
N ALA A 566 -4.24 24.03 -30.24
CA ALA A 566 -4.13 25.46 -30.51
C ALA A 566 -5.30 26.07 -31.31
N SER A 567 -6.28 25.29 -31.81
CA SER A 567 -7.43 25.78 -32.57
C SER A 567 -8.73 25.68 -31.76
N GLY A 568 -9.19 26.82 -31.26
CA GLY A 568 -10.43 26.97 -30.49
C GLY A 568 -10.39 26.40 -29.07
N GLY A 569 -9.26 25.83 -28.63
CA GLY A 569 -9.14 25.16 -27.34
C GLY A 569 -8.80 26.10 -26.18
N ILE A 570 -9.19 25.69 -24.97
CA ILE A 570 -8.93 26.40 -23.71
C ILE A 570 -7.94 25.57 -22.88
N GLY A 571 -6.79 26.13 -22.52
CA GLY A 571 -5.87 25.46 -21.60
C GLY A 571 -6.46 25.36 -20.19
N GLY A 572 -6.12 24.29 -19.47
CA GLY A 572 -6.54 24.10 -18.08
C GLY A 572 -5.88 25.11 -17.13
N THR A 573 -6.49 25.31 -15.97
CA THR A 573 -5.94 26.17 -14.91
C THR A 573 -4.93 25.39 -14.07
N GLY A 574 -3.77 25.98 -13.79
CA GLY A 574 -2.86 25.46 -12.77
C GLY A 574 -3.44 25.67 -11.37
N GLY A 575 -3.01 24.85 -10.41
CA GLY A 575 -3.57 24.82 -9.07
C GLY A 575 -2.70 25.56 -8.07
N TYR A 576 -2.72 25.12 -6.82
CA TYR A 576 -1.95 25.76 -5.77
C TYR A 576 -0.81 24.86 -5.27
N ILE A 577 0.30 25.48 -4.89
CA ILE A 577 1.33 24.82 -4.08
C ILE A 577 1.45 25.62 -2.80
N SER A 578 1.20 25.00 -1.66
CA SER A 578 1.19 25.66 -0.36
C SER A 578 2.13 24.91 0.59
N LEU A 579 3.19 25.59 1.00
CA LEU A 579 4.11 25.12 2.04
C LEU A 579 3.89 25.97 3.29
N TYR A 580 3.62 25.34 4.43
CA TYR A 580 3.28 26.06 5.64
C TYR A 580 3.96 25.46 6.87
N SER A 581 4.65 26.31 7.61
CA SER A 581 5.28 26.03 8.89
C SER A 581 4.83 27.07 9.92
N ASP A 582 4.72 26.64 11.18
CA ASP A 582 4.20 27.49 12.24
C ASP A 582 5.29 28.33 12.93
N GLU A 583 6.54 27.86 12.99
CA GLU A 583 7.58 28.53 13.80
C GLU A 583 8.94 28.72 13.18
N VAL A 584 9.43 27.80 12.36
CA VAL A 584 10.70 28.00 11.65
C VAL A 584 10.40 28.14 10.18
N ASP A 585 10.97 29.18 9.55
CA ASP A 585 10.86 29.44 8.12
C ASP A 585 11.01 28.14 7.30
N THR A 586 10.01 27.87 6.46
CA THR A 586 10.01 26.73 5.53
C THR A 586 11.30 26.70 4.70
N VAL A 587 11.96 25.55 4.62
CA VAL A 587 13.18 25.36 3.82
C VAL A 587 12.82 24.79 2.45
N TYR A 588 12.96 25.59 1.40
CA TYR A 588 12.65 25.18 0.03
C TYR A 588 13.61 25.80 -0.97
N THR A 589 13.63 25.23 -2.19
CA THR A 589 14.32 25.83 -3.33
C THR A 589 13.27 26.32 -4.34
N LEU A 590 13.21 27.63 -4.59
CA LEU A 590 12.20 28.23 -5.48
C LEU A 590 12.17 27.60 -6.89
N THR A 591 13.31 27.19 -7.44
CA THR A 591 13.38 26.54 -8.77
C THR A 591 12.68 25.19 -8.84
N ASN A 592 12.33 24.62 -7.69
CA ASN A 592 11.63 23.35 -7.62
C ASN A 592 10.10 23.52 -7.63
N LEU A 593 9.59 24.74 -7.47
CA LEU A 593 8.17 25.04 -7.53
C LEU A 593 7.79 25.42 -8.97
N SER A 594 6.77 24.78 -9.53
CA SER A 594 6.29 25.05 -10.89
C SER A 594 4.77 25.09 -10.92
N VAL A 595 4.21 26.30 -10.97
CA VAL A 595 2.77 26.55 -11.09
C VAL A 595 2.50 27.23 -12.42
N THR A 596 1.82 26.54 -13.34
CA THR A 596 1.65 27.03 -14.72
C THR A 596 0.30 26.71 -15.33
N ALA A 597 -0.21 27.63 -16.15
CA ALA A 597 -1.39 27.40 -16.96
C ALA A 597 -1.14 26.36 -18.06
N GLY A 598 -2.20 25.66 -18.43
CA GLY A 598 -2.26 24.92 -19.67
C GLY A 598 -2.26 25.84 -20.89
N THR A 599 -1.68 25.37 -22.00
CA THR A 599 -1.67 26.13 -23.26
C THR A 599 -2.94 25.87 -24.07
N GLY A 600 -3.39 26.84 -24.88
CA GLY A 600 -4.52 26.72 -25.81
C GLY A 600 -4.63 27.97 -26.69
N THR A 601 -5.70 28.11 -27.49
CA THR A 601 -6.02 29.42 -28.09
C THR A 601 -6.28 30.46 -27.00
N THR A 602 -7.00 30.03 -25.96
CA THR A 602 -7.14 30.73 -24.70
C THR A 602 -6.32 29.95 -23.66
N ALA A 603 -5.26 30.53 -23.11
CA ALA A 603 -4.53 29.89 -22.02
C ALA A 603 -5.40 29.86 -20.74
N GLY A 604 -5.17 28.88 -19.88
CA GLY A 604 -5.77 28.86 -18.55
C GLY A 604 -5.15 29.90 -17.61
N SER A 605 -5.57 29.89 -16.34
CA SER A 605 -4.90 30.68 -15.29
C SER A 605 -3.73 29.89 -14.70
N SER A 606 -2.67 30.57 -14.22
CA SER A 606 -1.47 29.87 -13.76
C SER A 606 -1.63 29.17 -12.41
N GLY A 607 -2.46 29.69 -11.51
CA GLY A 607 -2.56 29.22 -10.12
C GLY A 607 -1.74 30.12 -9.20
N SER A 608 -1.17 29.59 -8.12
CA SER A 608 -0.09 30.29 -7.38
C SER A 608 0.67 29.36 -6.44
N ALA A 609 1.88 29.76 -6.03
CA ALA A 609 2.62 29.09 -4.96
C ALA A 609 2.74 30.00 -3.74
N TRP A 610 2.52 29.45 -2.54
CA TRP A 610 2.57 30.14 -1.26
C TRP A 610 3.52 29.44 -0.31
N VAL A 611 4.31 30.22 0.43
CA VAL A 611 5.17 29.71 1.50
C VAL A 611 4.97 30.60 2.73
N ASP A 612 4.53 30.00 3.83
CA ASP A 612 4.29 30.69 5.12
C ASP A 612 3.42 31.96 4.95
N GLY A 613 2.38 31.85 4.13
CA GLY A 613 1.45 32.95 3.81
C GLY A 613 1.96 34.00 2.80
N ALA A 614 3.21 33.90 2.33
CA ALA A 614 3.76 34.75 1.29
C ALA A 614 3.63 34.12 -0.10
N GLN A 615 3.15 34.87 -1.09
CA GLN A 615 3.05 34.39 -2.47
C GLN A 615 4.43 34.42 -3.15
N MET A 616 4.88 33.25 -3.62
CA MET A 616 6.17 33.06 -4.27
C MET A 616 6.07 33.02 -5.80
N LEU A 617 4.99 32.45 -6.34
CA LEU A 617 4.71 32.38 -7.78
C LEU A 617 3.26 32.81 -8.06
N PRO A 618 3.01 33.56 -9.15
CA PRO A 618 1.68 33.98 -9.60
C PRO A 618 0.98 32.97 -10.52
#